data_AF-A0A7Y2U0G1-F1
#
_entry.id   AF-A0A7Y2U0G1-F1
#
_cell.length_a   1.000
_cell.length_b   1.000
_cell.length_c   1.000
_cell.angle_alpha   90.00
_cell.angle_beta   90.00
_cell.angle_gamma   90.00
#
_symmetry.space_group_name_H-M   'P 1'
#
loop_
_entity.id
_entity.type
_entity.pdbx_description
1 polymer ?
#
loop_
_entity_poly.entity_id
_entity_poly.type
_entity_poly.pdbx_seq_one_letter_code
_entity_poly.pdbx_strand_id
1 'polypeptide(L)'
;MYNAYDNLTARLRVAGDYLWPLALRALLFWEFWEAGYGKFRGQNWFGDIPWADWQKGFPWPISALGPDLNWLAATWGEMVFAMLLLLGLFTRFAAVSLLVITGVATAAVHWPGQWGSLAELWSGYVITADGSGNFKLPLLFAAMLLPLVFHGGGKISLDHGLLKLTGRDACVTDRFGDGIAAALMFAVLGVTTVFVEPAWGIGFFVIALLVGLTPLFRR
;
A
#
# COMPACT_ATOMS: atom_id res chain seq x y z
N MET A 1 10.77 -3.23 40.70
CA MET A 1 11.28 -3.48 39.33
C MET A 1 10.14 -3.59 38.33
N TYR A 2 9.16 -4.48 38.54
CA TYR A 2 7.94 -4.59 37.69
C TYR A 2 7.21 -3.25 37.50
N ASN A 3 6.95 -2.50 38.59
CA ASN A 3 6.30 -1.20 38.48
C ASN A 3 7.05 -0.18 37.61
N ALA A 4 8.40 -0.21 37.57
CA ALA A 4 9.17 0.74 36.75
C ALA A 4 9.12 0.34 35.26
N TYR A 5 9.24 -0.96 34.98
CA TYR A 5 9.08 -1.52 33.64
C TYR A 5 7.68 -1.26 33.08
N ASP A 6 6.63 -1.57 33.85
CA ASP A 6 5.23 -1.37 33.44
C ASP A 6 4.94 0.11 33.16
N ASN A 7 5.45 1.00 34.03
CA ASN A 7 5.34 2.44 33.86
C ASN A 7 6.04 2.94 32.59
N LEU A 8 7.25 2.46 32.31
CA LEU A 8 7.99 2.84 31.11
C LEU A 8 7.27 2.35 29.85
N THR A 9 6.87 1.07 29.84
CA THR A 9 6.14 0.45 28.72
C THR A 9 4.83 1.17 28.44
N ALA A 10 4.07 1.55 29.46
CA ALA A 10 2.82 2.31 29.28
C ALA A 10 3.07 3.67 28.59
N ARG A 11 4.12 4.39 28.99
CA ARG A 11 4.49 5.68 28.37
C ARG A 11 4.97 5.52 26.93
N LEU A 12 5.78 4.49 26.67
CA LEU A 12 6.27 4.20 25.31
C LEU A 12 5.13 3.83 24.36
N ARG A 13 4.11 3.08 24.84
CA ARG A 13 2.91 2.79 24.04
C ARG A 13 2.18 4.06 23.65
N VAL A 14 1.97 4.99 24.59
CA VAL A 14 1.33 6.28 24.29
C VAL A 14 2.16 7.06 23.27
N ALA A 15 3.48 7.15 23.43
CA ALA A 15 4.36 7.80 22.46
C ALA A 15 4.29 7.15 21.06
N GLY A 16 4.18 5.82 21.03
CA GLY A 16 4.00 5.03 19.81
C GLY A 16 2.80 5.46 18.98
N ASP A 17 1.65 5.75 19.60
CA ASP A 17 0.44 6.21 18.90
C ASP A 17 0.63 7.49 18.06
N TYR A 18 1.68 8.25 18.36
CA TYR A 18 2.06 9.48 17.65
C TYR A 18 3.18 9.24 16.65
N LEU A 19 4.25 8.57 17.07
CA LEU A 19 5.53 8.60 16.36
C LEU A 19 5.58 7.67 15.15
N TRP A 20 5.27 6.38 15.32
CA TRP A 20 5.49 5.40 14.24
C TRP A 20 4.59 5.65 13.01
N PRO A 21 3.30 6.04 13.14
CA PRO A 21 2.47 6.31 11.97
C PRO A 21 2.97 7.53 11.20
N LEU A 22 3.43 8.56 11.91
CA LEU A 22 4.02 9.75 11.29
C LEU A 22 5.32 9.41 10.55
N ALA A 23 6.20 8.63 11.17
CA ALA A 23 7.46 8.22 10.56
C ALA A 23 7.25 7.44 9.26
N LEU A 24 6.33 6.45 9.25
CA LEU A 24 6.00 5.70 8.03
C LEU A 24 5.42 6.61 6.94
N ARG A 25 4.50 7.51 7.31
CA ARG A 25 3.90 8.46 6.35
C ARG A 25 4.93 9.40 5.75
N ALA A 26 5.88 9.91 6.55
CA ALA A 26 6.93 10.79 6.08
C ALA A 26 7.93 10.09 5.16
N LEU A 27 8.33 8.85 5.49
CA LEU A 27 9.21 8.05 4.64
C LEU A 27 8.54 7.74 3.29
N LEU A 28 7.32 7.20 3.32
CA LEU A 28 6.57 6.90 2.10
C LEU A 28 6.26 8.16 1.28
N PHE A 29 5.96 9.28 1.94
CA PHE A 29 5.78 10.56 1.26
C PHE A 29 7.00 10.92 0.42
N TRP A 30 8.20 10.83 0.99
CA TRP A 30 9.43 11.18 0.28
C TRP A 30 9.56 10.37 -1.01
N GLU A 31 9.47 9.04 -0.90
CA GLU A 31 9.66 8.12 -2.00
C GLU A 31 8.63 8.33 -3.13
N PHE A 32 7.34 8.42 -2.80
CA PHE A 32 6.29 8.63 -3.80
C PHE A 32 6.31 10.05 -4.37
N TRP A 33 6.62 11.06 -3.54
CA TRP A 33 6.77 12.43 -4.02
C TRP A 33 7.93 12.55 -5.00
N GLU A 34 9.09 11.98 -4.68
CA GLU A 34 10.25 11.96 -5.56
C GLU A 34 9.93 11.25 -6.89
N ALA A 35 9.29 10.08 -6.83
CA ALA A 35 8.87 9.33 -8.02
C ALA A 35 7.90 10.13 -8.91
N GLY A 36 6.87 10.74 -8.31
CA GLY A 36 5.88 11.53 -9.05
C GLY A 36 6.45 12.85 -9.56
N TYR A 37 7.27 13.53 -8.77
CA TYR A 37 7.93 14.77 -9.18
C TYR A 37 8.95 14.56 -10.30
N GLY A 38 9.64 13.42 -10.28
CA GLY A 38 10.49 12.96 -11.38
C GLY A 38 9.70 12.81 -12.68
N LYS A 39 8.49 12.24 -12.63
CA LYS A 39 7.60 12.16 -13.79
C LYS A 39 7.06 13.52 -14.22
N PHE A 40 6.72 14.39 -13.27
CA PHE A 40 6.25 15.74 -13.55
C PHE A 40 7.27 16.59 -14.32
N ARG A 41 8.57 16.42 -14.03
CA ARG A 41 9.67 17.15 -14.69
C ARG A 41 10.35 16.39 -15.82
N GLY A 42 10.03 15.10 -15.97
CA GLY A 42 10.67 14.20 -16.90
C GLY A 42 9.96 14.12 -18.25
N GLN A 43 10.48 13.23 -19.11
CA GLN A 43 9.83 12.86 -20.36
C GLN A 43 9.04 11.57 -20.16
N ASN A 44 7.88 11.48 -20.82
CA ASN A 44 7.02 10.31 -20.75
C ASN A 44 7.67 9.09 -21.44
N TRP A 45 8.20 8.17 -20.64
CA TRP A 45 8.78 6.90 -21.10
C TRP A 45 7.78 5.73 -21.04
N PHE A 46 6.53 5.94 -20.64
CA PHE A 46 5.55 4.84 -20.56
C PHE A 46 5.20 4.26 -21.94
N GLY A 47 5.46 4.99 -23.03
CA GLY A 47 5.31 4.48 -24.40
C GLY A 47 6.32 3.39 -24.75
N ASP A 48 7.43 3.31 -24.02
CA ASP A 48 8.48 2.32 -24.23
C ASP A 48 8.23 1.04 -23.42
N ILE A 49 7.21 1.01 -22.55
CA ILE A 49 6.86 -0.18 -21.75
C ILE A 49 6.06 -1.17 -22.61
N PRO A 50 6.40 -2.48 -22.60
CA PRO A 50 7.59 -3.08 -21.97
C PRO A 50 8.84 -2.88 -22.83
N TRP A 51 9.96 -2.45 -22.22
CA TRP A 51 11.25 -2.23 -22.92
C TRP A 51 12.21 -3.41 -22.81
N ALA A 52 11.86 -4.41 -22.01
CA ALA A 52 12.65 -5.63 -21.83
C ALA A 52 11.75 -6.87 -21.92
N ASP A 53 12.28 -7.95 -22.49
CA ASP A 53 11.52 -9.18 -22.79
C ASP A 53 10.89 -9.85 -21.56
N TRP A 54 11.42 -9.58 -20.36
CA TRP A 54 10.90 -10.13 -19.11
C TRP A 54 9.79 -9.28 -18.48
N GLN A 55 9.56 -8.05 -18.96
CA GLN A 55 8.51 -7.17 -18.47
C GLN A 55 7.18 -7.53 -19.13
N LYS A 56 6.11 -7.58 -18.32
CA LYS A 56 4.76 -7.87 -18.82
C LYS A 56 4.07 -6.64 -19.42
N GLY A 57 4.54 -5.45 -19.09
CA GLY A 57 3.87 -4.19 -19.38
C GLY A 57 2.63 -3.96 -18.50
N PHE A 58 1.90 -2.87 -18.74
CA PHE A 58 0.76 -2.52 -17.88
C PHE A 58 -0.27 -3.66 -17.81
N PRO A 59 -0.74 -4.04 -16.61
CA PRO A 59 -1.80 -5.03 -16.48
C PRO A 59 -3.16 -4.45 -16.87
N TRP A 60 -4.09 -5.27 -17.35
CA TRP A 60 -5.48 -4.86 -17.54
C TRP A 60 -6.13 -4.52 -16.17
N PRO A 61 -7.00 -3.49 -16.06
CA PRO A 61 -7.50 -2.62 -17.12
C PRO A 61 -6.60 -1.41 -17.44
N ILE A 62 -5.46 -1.25 -16.76
CA ILE A 62 -4.56 -0.11 -16.93
C ILE A 62 -3.93 -0.10 -18.33
N SER A 63 -3.69 -1.26 -18.93
CA SER A 63 -3.26 -1.37 -20.34
C SER A 63 -4.25 -0.84 -21.37
N ALA A 64 -5.53 -0.70 -21.02
CA ALA A 64 -6.52 -0.09 -21.91
C ALA A 64 -6.36 1.44 -21.96
N LEU A 65 -5.66 2.02 -20.99
CA LEU A 65 -5.29 3.43 -21.00
C LEU A 65 -4.05 3.63 -21.87
N GLY A 66 -4.06 4.67 -22.71
CA GLY A 66 -2.88 5.06 -23.48
C GLY A 66 -1.73 5.52 -22.57
N PRO A 67 -0.47 5.48 -23.05
CA PRO A 67 0.71 5.85 -22.26
C PRO A 67 0.63 7.23 -21.59
N ASP A 68 0.06 8.23 -22.28
CA ASP A 68 -0.08 9.59 -21.73
C ASP A 68 -1.04 9.65 -20.54
N LEU A 69 -2.15 8.91 -20.60
CA LEU A 69 -3.10 8.85 -19.48
C LEU A 69 -2.51 8.08 -18.31
N ASN A 70 -1.80 6.98 -18.57
CA ASN A 70 -1.08 6.25 -17.51
C ASN A 70 -0.02 7.13 -16.86
N TRP A 71 0.76 7.89 -17.65
CA TRP A 71 1.78 8.81 -17.14
C TRP A 71 1.17 9.89 -16.26
N LEU A 72 0.10 10.53 -16.73
CA LEU A 72 -0.62 11.56 -16.00
C LEU A 72 -1.18 11.00 -14.68
N ALA A 73 -1.84 9.84 -14.74
CA ALA A 73 -2.44 9.19 -13.57
C ALA A 73 -1.38 8.78 -12.54
N ALA A 74 -0.26 8.20 -12.97
CA ALA A 74 0.84 7.84 -12.08
C ALA A 74 1.48 9.09 -11.46
N THR A 75 1.80 10.11 -12.27
CA THR A 75 2.41 11.37 -11.80
C THR A 75 1.58 12.02 -10.70
N TRP A 76 0.32 12.31 -10.99
CA TRP A 76 -0.55 13.01 -10.04
C TRP A 76 -1.02 12.10 -8.91
N GLY A 77 -1.26 10.81 -9.18
CA GLY A 77 -1.60 9.84 -8.15
C GLY A 77 -0.51 9.75 -7.10
N GLU A 78 0.75 9.54 -7.51
CA GLU A 78 1.89 9.50 -6.60
C GLU A 78 2.03 10.79 -5.79
N MET A 79 2.02 11.97 -6.44
CA MET A 79 2.21 13.25 -5.74
C MET A 79 1.05 13.60 -4.79
N VAL A 80 -0.19 13.48 -5.25
CA VAL A 80 -1.37 13.86 -4.46
C VAL A 80 -1.57 12.88 -3.30
N PHE A 81 -1.49 11.57 -3.55
CA PHE A 81 -1.66 10.60 -2.47
C PHE A 81 -0.47 10.62 -1.51
N ALA A 82 0.75 10.89 -1.96
CA ALA A 82 1.88 11.13 -1.06
C ALA A 82 1.60 12.31 -0.12
N MET A 83 1.11 13.44 -0.65
CA MET A 83 0.81 14.63 0.17
C MET A 83 -0.32 14.35 1.17
N LEU A 84 -1.40 13.70 0.73
CA LEU A 84 -2.48 13.26 1.62
C LEU A 84 -1.96 12.33 2.72
N LEU A 85 -1.06 11.41 2.38
CA LEU A 85 -0.41 10.51 3.32
C LEU A 85 0.45 11.27 4.34
N LEU A 86 1.29 12.22 3.90
CA LEU A 86 2.13 13.04 4.78
C LEU A 86 1.30 13.84 5.79
N LEU A 87 0.23 14.46 5.33
CA LEU A 87 -0.68 15.23 6.19
C LEU A 87 -1.55 14.31 7.07
N GLY A 88 -1.66 13.04 6.70
CA GLY A 88 -2.56 12.08 7.34
C GLY A 88 -4.02 12.48 7.14
N LEU A 89 -4.36 12.91 5.92
CA LEU A 89 -5.71 13.26 5.49
C LEU A 89 -6.22 12.17 4.56
N PHE A 90 -7.34 11.55 4.91
CA PHE A 90 -7.87 10.35 4.26
C PHE A 90 -6.81 9.24 4.15
N THR A 91 -6.06 9.00 5.24
CA THR A 91 -4.85 8.17 5.24
C THR A 91 -5.08 6.78 4.64
N ARG A 92 -6.20 6.13 5.00
CA ARG A 92 -6.52 4.77 4.49
C ARG A 92 -6.76 4.78 2.98
N PHE A 93 -7.45 5.79 2.49
CA PHE A 93 -7.71 5.94 1.05
C PHE A 93 -6.39 6.21 0.31
N ALA A 94 -5.58 7.16 0.78
CA ALA A 94 -4.27 7.44 0.19
C ALA A 94 -3.36 6.19 0.19
N ALA A 95 -3.33 5.45 1.30
CA ALA A 95 -2.52 4.23 1.41
C ALA A 95 -2.98 3.12 0.45
N VAL A 96 -4.29 2.89 0.32
CA VAL A 96 -4.84 1.93 -0.65
C VAL A 96 -4.56 2.36 -2.09
N SER A 97 -4.70 3.65 -2.41
CA SER A 97 -4.38 4.17 -3.75
C SER A 97 -2.90 3.98 -4.09
N LEU A 98 -2.00 4.24 -3.14
CA LEU A 98 -0.56 4.01 -3.32
C LEU A 98 -0.22 2.53 -3.40
N LEU A 99 -0.93 1.64 -2.70
CA LEU A 99 -0.80 0.19 -2.89
C LEU A 99 -1.18 -0.23 -4.30
N VAL A 100 -2.25 0.33 -4.87
CA VAL A 100 -2.65 0.06 -6.25
C VAL A 100 -1.59 0.55 -7.24
N ILE A 101 -1.12 1.79 -7.10
CA ILE A 101 -0.05 2.34 -7.94
C ILE A 101 1.21 1.46 -7.85
N THR A 102 1.61 1.09 -6.64
CA THR A 102 2.76 0.21 -6.39
C THR A 102 2.57 -1.15 -7.05
N GLY A 103 1.39 -1.77 -6.92
CA GLY A 103 1.08 -3.06 -7.53
C GLY A 103 1.11 -3.02 -9.05
N VAL A 104 0.55 -1.97 -9.66
CA VAL A 104 0.57 -1.76 -11.12
C VAL A 104 1.99 -1.55 -11.63
N ALA A 105 2.77 -0.66 -10.98
CA ALA A 105 4.17 -0.44 -11.34
C ALA A 105 5.00 -1.72 -11.17
N THR A 106 4.74 -2.48 -10.10
CA THR A 106 5.41 -3.76 -9.86
C THR A 106 5.12 -4.74 -10.99
N ALA A 107 3.86 -4.95 -11.32
CA ALA A 107 3.45 -5.84 -12.40
C ALA A 107 4.03 -5.43 -13.75
N ALA A 108 4.07 -4.12 -14.02
CA ALA A 108 4.51 -3.60 -15.31
C ALA A 108 6.01 -3.76 -15.54
N VAL A 109 6.83 -3.39 -14.54
CA VAL A 109 8.28 -3.22 -14.74
C VAL A 109 9.18 -3.77 -13.64
N HIS A 110 8.66 -4.29 -12.52
CA HIS A 110 9.48 -4.80 -11.41
C HIS A 110 9.25 -6.27 -11.02
N TRP A 111 8.26 -6.94 -11.59
CA TRP A 111 7.98 -8.35 -11.32
C TRP A 111 8.73 -9.25 -12.30
N PRO A 112 9.28 -10.40 -11.87
CA PRO A 112 9.86 -11.35 -12.81
C PRO A 112 8.83 -11.84 -13.82
N GLY A 113 9.24 -11.98 -15.08
CA GLY A 113 8.37 -12.45 -16.17
C GLY A 113 7.81 -13.85 -15.92
N GLN A 114 8.63 -14.73 -15.33
CA GLN A 114 8.27 -16.11 -14.95
C GLN A 114 9.08 -16.56 -13.73
N TRP A 115 8.49 -17.44 -12.93
CA TRP A 115 9.15 -18.12 -11.82
C TRP A 115 8.45 -19.46 -11.56
N GLY A 116 9.23 -20.54 -11.40
CA GLY A 116 8.73 -21.89 -11.11
C GLY A 116 8.96 -22.32 -9.66
N SER A 117 9.73 -21.54 -8.89
CA SER A 117 10.00 -21.80 -7.47
C SER A 117 10.14 -20.51 -6.68
N LEU A 118 10.02 -20.60 -5.34
CA LEU A 118 10.25 -19.46 -4.46
C LEU A 118 11.70 -18.96 -4.51
N ALA A 119 12.66 -19.84 -4.80
CA ALA A 119 14.06 -19.46 -4.95
C ALA A 119 14.26 -18.60 -6.22
N GLU A 120 13.63 -18.98 -7.33
CA GLU A 120 13.61 -18.19 -8.56
C GLU A 120 12.90 -16.85 -8.37
N LEU A 121 11.75 -16.84 -7.69
CA LEU A 121 11.06 -15.60 -7.35
C LEU A 121 11.95 -14.67 -6.52
N TRP A 122 12.65 -15.23 -5.52
CA TRP A 122 13.54 -14.47 -4.65
C TRP A 122 14.73 -13.82 -5.38
N SER A 123 15.14 -14.36 -6.53
CA SER A 123 16.17 -13.74 -7.36
C SER A 123 15.79 -12.34 -7.85
N GLY A 124 14.49 -12.04 -7.96
CA GLY A 124 13.97 -10.71 -8.30
C GLY A 124 13.92 -9.73 -7.12
N TYR A 125 14.24 -10.17 -5.90
CA TYR A 125 14.32 -9.32 -4.70
C TYR A 125 15.66 -8.54 -4.67
N VAL A 126 15.84 -7.66 -5.64
CA VAL A 126 17.08 -6.90 -5.87
C VAL A 126 16.78 -5.43 -6.18
N ILE A 127 17.81 -4.59 -6.17
CA ILE A 127 17.77 -3.21 -6.65
C ILE A 127 18.98 -3.05 -7.58
N THR A 128 18.75 -3.12 -8.88
CA THR A 128 19.80 -3.12 -9.90
C THR A 128 19.21 -2.64 -11.23
N ALA A 129 20.04 -1.99 -12.04
CA ALA A 129 19.69 -1.68 -13.43
C ALA A 129 19.71 -2.93 -14.32
N ASP A 130 20.48 -3.94 -13.91
CA ASP A 130 20.70 -5.19 -14.64
C ASP A 130 19.91 -6.34 -14.00
N GLY A 131 19.07 -7.03 -14.77
CA GLY A 131 18.40 -8.26 -14.35
C GLY A 131 16.87 -8.20 -14.40
N SER A 132 16.24 -9.36 -14.19
CA SER A 132 14.78 -9.52 -14.15
C SER A 132 14.22 -9.34 -12.74
N GLY A 133 13.08 -8.67 -12.61
CA GLY A 133 12.47 -8.38 -11.31
C GLY A 133 12.79 -6.94 -10.87
N ASN A 134 13.32 -6.77 -9.65
CA ASN A 134 13.46 -5.49 -8.91
C ASN A 134 12.27 -5.14 -8.00
N PHE A 135 11.53 -6.12 -7.48
CA PHE A 135 10.39 -5.89 -6.61
C PHE A 135 10.77 -5.59 -5.14
N LYS A 136 12.06 -5.50 -4.80
CA LYS A 136 12.50 -5.26 -3.40
C LYS A 136 11.92 -3.97 -2.84
N LEU A 137 12.08 -2.85 -3.55
CA LEU A 137 11.58 -1.56 -3.08
C LEU A 137 10.04 -1.52 -3.07
N PRO A 138 9.32 -1.95 -4.13
CA PRO A 138 7.86 -2.07 -4.08
C PRO A 138 7.33 -2.95 -2.93
N LEU A 139 8.00 -4.07 -2.63
CA LEU A 139 7.60 -4.94 -1.51
C LEU A 139 7.74 -4.21 -0.16
N LEU A 140 8.81 -3.43 0.03
CA LEU A 140 8.98 -2.61 1.23
C LEU A 140 7.90 -1.53 1.32
N PHE A 141 7.53 -0.89 0.21
CA PHE A 141 6.45 0.10 0.20
C PHE A 141 5.11 -0.55 0.56
N ALA A 142 4.77 -1.71 -0.02
CA ALA A 142 3.57 -2.44 0.35
C ALA A 142 3.56 -2.81 1.84
N ALA A 143 4.67 -3.32 2.36
CA ALA A 143 4.82 -3.68 3.76
C ALA A 143 4.66 -2.49 4.72
N MET A 144 5.06 -1.28 4.31
CA MET A 144 4.89 -0.05 5.10
C MET A 144 3.50 0.58 4.94
N LEU A 145 2.86 0.42 3.78
CA LEU A 145 1.50 0.93 3.52
C LEU A 145 0.43 0.11 4.24
N LEU A 146 0.58 -1.22 4.33
CA LEU A 146 -0.39 -2.10 4.98
C LEU A 146 -0.70 -1.72 6.44
N PRO A 147 0.30 -1.43 7.30
CA PRO A 147 0.04 -0.85 8.62
C PRO A 147 -0.82 0.41 8.58
N LEU A 148 -0.61 1.31 7.61
CA LEU A 148 -1.39 2.54 7.49
C LEU A 148 -2.83 2.29 7.00
N VAL A 149 -3.07 1.26 6.20
CA VAL A 149 -4.42 0.82 5.82
C VAL A 149 -5.17 0.31 7.05
N PHE A 150 -4.57 -0.59 7.82
CA PHE A 150 -5.25 -1.23 8.95
C PHE A 150 -5.34 -0.30 10.17
N HIS A 151 -4.28 0.44 10.48
CA HIS A 151 -4.21 1.31 11.66
C HIS A 151 -4.72 2.74 11.40
N GLY A 152 -4.49 3.30 10.22
CA GLY A 152 -4.72 4.72 9.91
C GLY A 152 -3.55 5.64 10.27
N GLY A 153 -3.76 6.96 10.17
CA GLY A 153 -2.70 7.98 10.22
C GLY A 153 -2.08 8.27 11.59
N GLY A 154 -2.58 7.66 12.67
CA GLY A 154 -2.13 7.91 14.03
C GLY A 154 -2.61 9.25 14.59
N LYS A 155 -2.15 9.61 15.79
CA LYS A 155 -2.65 10.80 16.51
C LYS A 155 -2.13 12.14 15.95
N ILE A 156 -0.97 12.15 15.29
CA ILE A 156 -0.46 13.32 14.56
C ILE A 156 -0.93 13.26 13.10
N SER A 157 -2.24 13.37 12.87
CA SER A 157 -2.82 13.34 11.53
C SER A 157 -4.02 14.29 11.43
N LEU A 158 -4.29 14.79 10.22
CA LEU A 158 -5.51 15.58 9.98
C LEU A 158 -6.77 14.73 10.20
N ASP A 159 -6.74 13.44 9.89
CA ASP A 159 -7.82 12.49 10.20
C ASP A 159 -8.16 12.50 11.70
N HIS A 160 -7.15 12.43 12.57
CA HIS A 160 -7.36 12.49 14.01
C HIS A 160 -7.87 13.87 14.47
N GLY A 161 -7.34 14.95 13.88
CA GLY A 161 -7.84 16.30 14.11
C GLY A 161 -9.32 16.46 13.76
N LEU A 162 -9.76 15.93 12.62
CA LEU A 162 -11.16 15.95 12.18
C LEU A 162 -12.07 15.18 13.12
N LEU A 163 -11.62 14.02 13.63
CA LEU A 163 -12.38 13.25 14.63
C LEU A 163 -12.58 14.02 15.92
N LYS A 164 -11.54 14.72 16.40
CA LYS A 164 -11.62 15.58 17.58
C LYS A 164 -12.54 16.78 17.35
N LEU A 165 -12.43 17.45 16.21
CA LEU A 165 -13.26 18.61 15.86
C LEU A 165 -14.75 18.24 15.72
N THR A 166 -15.06 17.02 15.29
CA THR A 166 -16.43 16.53 15.13
C THR A 166 -16.97 15.81 16.36
N GLY A 167 -16.18 15.68 17.44
CA GLY A 167 -16.57 14.95 18.66
C GLY A 167 -16.77 13.44 18.45
N ARG A 168 -16.18 12.86 17.40
CA ARG A 168 -16.35 11.44 17.02
C ARG A 168 -15.17 10.56 17.44
N ASP A 169 -14.20 11.10 18.16
CA ASP A 169 -13.00 10.38 18.57
C ASP A 169 -13.30 9.15 19.45
N ALA A 170 -14.37 9.20 20.25
CA ALA A 170 -14.85 8.05 21.03
C ALA A 170 -15.52 6.95 20.17
N CYS A 171 -15.99 7.26 18.97
CA CYS A 171 -16.72 6.32 18.11
C CYS A 171 -15.81 5.45 17.23
N VAL A 172 -14.49 5.65 17.28
CA VAL A 172 -13.53 5.00 16.38
C VAL A 172 -12.44 4.24 17.12
N THR A 173 -12.60 4.05 18.43
CA THR A 173 -11.69 3.27 19.28
C THR A 173 -12.07 1.80 19.39
N ASP A 174 -13.30 1.45 19.05
CA ASP A 174 -13.81 0.09 19.13
C ASP A 174 -13.07 -0.84 18.16
N ARG A 175 -12.85 -2.09 18.60
CA ARG A 175 -12.21 -3.13 17.81
C ARG A 175 -13.14 -4.33 17.70
N PHE A 176 -13.64 -4.57 16.49
CA PHE A 176 -14.48 -5.72 16.16
C PHE A 176 -13.63 -6.77 15.45
N GLY A 177 -13.55 -7.97 16.02
CA GLY A 177 -12.75 -9.09 15.52
C GLY A 177 -13.60 -10.18 14.86
N ASP A 178 -14.60 -9.78 14.07
CA ASP A 178 -15.56 -10.68 13.44
C ASP A 178 -15.15 -11.06 12.00
N GLY A 179 -16.02 -11.80 11.32
CA GLY A 179 -15.86 -12.19 9.92
C GLY A 179 -15.81 -11.01 8.95
N ILE A 180 -16.41 -9.86 9.29
CA ILE A 180 -16.29 -8.66 8.45
C ILE A 180 -14.86 -8.13 8.53
N ALA A 181 -14.26 -8.09 9.72
CA ALA A 181 -12.86 -7.72 9.89
C ALA A 181 -11.92 -8.64 9.09
N ALA A 182 -12.16 -9.95 9.12
CA ALA A 182 -11.43 -10.92 8.32
C ALA A 182 -11.65 -10.71 6.80
N ALA A 183 -12.90 -10.47 6.37
CA ALA A 183 -13.21 -10.20 4.97
C ALA A 183 -12.49 -8.94 4.44
N LEU A 184 -12.47 -7.86 5.23
CA LEU A 184 -11.76 -6.63 4.89
C LEU A 184 -10.25 -6.85 4.81
N MET A 185 -9.67 -7.64 5.72
CA MET A 185 -8.26 -8.02 5.66
C MET A 185 -7.93 -8.72 4.35
N PHE A 186 -8.70 -9.74 3.97
CA PHE A 186 -8.50 -10.45 2.70
C PHE A 186 -8.76 -9.56 1.49
N ALA A 187 -9.74 -8.66 1.53
CA ALA A 187 -9.96 -7.70 0.45
C ALA A 187 -8.74 -6.78 0.22
N VAL A 188 -8.11 -6.29 1.30
CA VAL A 188 -6.88 -5.47 1.21
C VAL A 188 -5.71 -6.29 0.65
N LEU A 189 -5.55 -7.54 1.06
CA LEU A 189 -4.52 -8.44 0.50
C LEU A 189 -4.80 -8.74 -0.98
N GLY A 190 -6.07 -8.89 -1.36
CA GLY A 190 -6.50 -9.01 -2.75
C GLY A 190 -6.07 -7.82 -3.59
N VAL A 191 -6.39 -6.60 -3.15
CA VAL A 191 -5.98 -5.34 -3.82
C VAL A 191 -4.46 -5.25 -3.96
N THR A 192 -3.72 -5.66 -2.93
CA THR A 192 -2.26 -5.58 -2.90
C THR A 192 -1.59 -6.51 -3.92
N THR A 193 -2.21 -7.66 -4.22
CA THR A 193 -1.56 -8.73 -4.99
C THR A 193 -2.15 -8.95 -6.38
N VAL A 194 -3.38 -8.50 -6.65
CA VAL A 194 -4.12 -8.81 -7.89
C VAL A 194 -3.41 -8.42 -9.18
N PHE A 195 -2.64 -7.32 -9.19
CA PHE A 195 -1.91 -6.91 -10.39
C PHE A 195 -0.65 -7.73 -10.61
N VAL A 196 0.00 -8.15 -9.53
CA VAL A 196 1.31 -8.80 -9.55
C VAL A 196 1.17 -10.30 -9.79
N GLU A 197 0.31 -10.94 -8.99
CA GLU A 197 -0.07 -12.35 -9.11
C GLU A 197 -1.60 -12.46 -9.05
N PRO A 198 -2.30 -12.37 -10.20
CA PRO A 198 -3.76 -12.34 -10.24
C PRO A 198 -4.43 -13.52 -9.53
N ALA A 199 -3.84 -14.72 -9.61
CA ALA A 199 -4.37 -15.90 -8.93
C ALA A 199 -4.41 -15.71 -7.40
N TRP A 200 -3.39 -15.10 -6.81
CA TRP A 200 -3.35 -14.81 -5.37
C TRP A 200 -4.38 -13.75 -5.00
N GLY A 201 -4.43 -12.65 -5.77
CA GLY A 201 -5.39 -11.58 -5.53
C GLY A 201 -6.84 -12.04 -5.63
N ILE A 202 -7.18 -12.80 -6.68
CA ILE A 202 -8.51 -13.41 -6.86
C ILE A 202 -8.83 -14.37 -5.71
N GLY A 203 -7.88 -15.21 -5.31
CA GLY A 203 -8.04 -16.12 -4.18
C GLY A 203 -8.41 -15.37 -2.90
N PHE A 204 -7.71 -14.28 -2.59
CA PHE A 204 -8.04 -13.44 -1.45
C PHE A 204 -9.42 -12.77 -1.57
N PHE A 205 -9.81 -12.28 -2.75
CA PHE A 205 -11.16 -11.73 -2.94
C PHE A 205 -12.26 -12.77 -2.78
N VAL A 206 -12.05 -14.01 -3.24
CA VAL A 206 -12.99 -15.11 -3.04
C VAL A 206 -13.12 -15.41 -1.55
N ILE A 207 -12.00 -15.50 -0.81
CA ILE A 207 -12.04 -15.68 0.65
C ILE A 207 -12.77 -14.52 1.32
N ALA A 208 -12.50 -13.27 0.93
CA ALA A 208 -13.17 -12.10 1.46
C ALA A 208 -14.70 -12.17 1.28
N LEU A 209 -15.15 -12.55 0.08
CA LEU A 209 -16.58 -12.73 -0.23
C LEU A 209 -17.20 -13.87 0.59
N LEU A 210 -16.56 -15.04 0.63
CA LEU A 210 -17.07 -16.20 1.37
C LEU A 210 -17.20 -15.88 2.86
N VAL A 211 -16.17 -15.28 3.46
CA VAL A 211 -16.17 -14.94 4.88
C VAL A 211 -17.19 -13.83 5.18
N GLY A 212 -17.23 -12.76 4.37
CA GLY A 212 -18.13 -11.62 4.62
C GLY A 212 -19.62 -11.93 4.39
N LEU A 213 -19.92 -12.86 3.47
CA LEU A 213 -21.29 -13.28 3.17
C LEU A 213 -21.81 -14.36 4.12
N THR A 214 -20.93 -15.10 4.81
CA THR A 214 -21.33 -16.19 5.71
C THR A 214 -21.79 -15.65 7.07
N PRO A 215 -23.08 -15.77 7.45
CA PRO A 215 -23.60 -15.20 8.70
C PRO A 215 -22.97 -15.81 9.95
N LEU A 216 -22.49 -17.05 9.87
CA LEU A 216 -21.84 -17.74 10.99
C LEU A 216 -20.61 -16.99 11.50
N PHE A 217 -19.91 -16.26 10.61
CA PHE A 217 -18.71 -15.51 10.98
C PHE A 217 -19.01 -14.09 11.47
N ARG A 218 -20.27 -13.62 11.46
CA ARG A 218 -20.62 -12.25 11.88
C ARG A 218 -20.82 -12.07 13.39
N ARG A 219 -20.28 -12.97 14.21
CA ARG A 219 -20.44 -12.99 15.67
C ARG A 219 -19.12 -12.70 16.36
#